data_AF-K7TN43-F1
#
_entry.id   AF-K7TN43-F1
#
_cell.length_a   1.000
_cell.length_b   1.000
_cell.length_c   1.000
_cell.angle_alpha   90.00
_cell.angle_beta   90.00
_cell.angle_gamma   90.00
#
_symmetry.space_group_name_H-M   'P 1'
#
loop_
_entity.id
_entity.type
_entity.pdbx_description
1 polymer ?
#
loop_
_entity_poly.entity_id
_entity_poly.type
_entity_poly.pdbx_seq_one_letter_code
_entity_poly.pdbx_strand_id
1 'polypeptide(L)'
;MASLWLARASSQLARRAAARRPPPRPARHGSGQPTSSWFLGSVPQAALGSPALDTSRRGFCSVRRFAGESSAAAAAAAVVDEEPESGFAAGDQQAVDFPGGKVSFVAEMNFLPESTRERINCYRVLDDDGRTISGSRFQEVSRELALKMYSEMVTLQIMDTIFYEAQRQGRISFYLTSNGEEAINIASAAALSMDDIVLPQYREPGVLLWRGFTLQEFANQCFGNKLDYGKGRQMPIHYGSNRLNYFTVSSPIATQLPHAVGAAYSLKMDKKDACAITYFGDGGTSEGDFHAALNFAAVMEAPVIFFCRNNGWAISTPTTEQFRSSNSVSSYTDPWQLQVNNAMSC
;
A
#
# COMPACT_ATOMS: atom_id res chain seq x y z
N MET A 1 -7.45 -19.09 21.77
CA MET A 1 -6.01 -19.03 22.08
C MET A 1 -5.38 -18.25 20.94
N ALA A 2 -4.82 -17.07 21.19
CA ALA A 2 -4.51 -16.10 20.13
C ALA A 2 -3.06 -15.64 20.17
N SER A 3 -2.36 -15.80 19.04
CA SER A 3 -1.03 -15.25 18.75
C SER A 3 -0.97 -14.93 17.25
N LEU A 4 -1.08 -13.65 16.90
CA LEU A 4 -1.00 -13.17 15.51
C LEU A 4 0.20 -12.24 15.37
N TRP A 5 1.11 -12.58 14.47
CA TRP A 5 2.40 -11.92 14.28
C TRP A 5 2.64 -11.62 12.79
N LEU A 6 3.14 -10.42 12.46
CA LEU A 6 3.22 -9.94 11.08
C LEU A 6 4.67 -9.72 10.63
N ALA A 7 4.96 -10.07 9.39
CA ALA A 7 6.31 -10.19 8.88
C ALA A 7 6.81 -9.01 8.03
N ARG A 8 8.04 -8.58 8.34
CA ARG A 8 9.08 -8.18 7.38
C ARG A 8 8.93 -6.94 6.48
N ALA A 9 7.92 -6.09 6.65
CA ALA A 9 8.08 -4.66 6.29
C ALA A 9 9.09 -3.96 7.24
N SER A 10 9.07 -4.35 8.51
CA SER A 10 9.80 -3.70 9.60
C SER A 10 11.33 -3.78 9.54
N SER A 11 11.95 -4.75 8.84
CA SER A 11 13.42 -4.94 8.91
C SER A 11 14.24 -3.80 8.27
N GLN A 12 13.63 -2.99 7.38
CA GLN A 12 14.25 -1.76 6.89
C GLN A 12 14.02 -0.55 7.82
N LEU A 13 12.89 -0.51 8.56
CA LEU A 13 12.61 0.55 9.53
C LEU A 13 13.38 0.36 10.85
N ALA A 14 13.49 -0.86 11.37
CA ALA A 14 14.13 -1.14 12.66
C ALA A 14 15.61 -0.70 12.71
N ARG A 15 16.33 -0.74 11.58
CA ARG A 15 17.70 -0.22 11.47
C ARG A 15 17.81 1.30 11.62
N ARG A 16 16.71 2.06 11.46
CA ARG A 16 16.69 3.53 11.58
C ARG A 16 16.59 4.03 13.03
N ALA A 17 16.06 3.22 13.95
CA ALA A 17 15.83 3.63 15.34
C ALA A 17 17.12 3.70 16.19
N ALA A 18 18.04 2.76 16.00
CA ALA A 18 19.26 2.65 16.83
C ALA A 18 20.30 3.79 16.60
N ALA A 19 20.21 4.51 15.48
CA ALA A 19 21.18 5.54 15.09
C ALA A 19 20.87 6.94 15.66
N ARG A 20 19.83 7.12 16.50
CA ARG A 20 19.31 8.43 16.91
C ARG A 20 19.42 8.70 18.41
N ARG A 21 20.64 9.00 18.89
CA ARG A 21 20.85 9.79 20.11
C ARG A 21 21.54 11.12 19.75
N PRO A 22 20.88 12.28 19.90
CA PRO A 22 21.48 13.57 19.57
C PRO A 22 22.35 14.10 20.73
N PRO A 23 23.45 14.82 20.45
CA PRO A 23 24.08 15.67 21.46
C PRO A 23 23.22 16.93 21.71
N PRO A 24 23.13 17.43 22.95
CA PRO A 24 22.31 18.60 23.27
C PRO A 24 22.95 19.90 22.75
N ARG A 25 22.12 20.89 22.40
CA ARG A 25 22.52 22.29 22.20
C ARG A 25 21.63 23.23 23.02
N PRO A 26 22.16 24.38 23.47
CA PRO A 26 21.61 25.12 24.60
C PRO A 26 20.41 25.99 24.27
N ALA A 27 19.59 26.24 25.29
CA ALA A 27 18.37 27.05 25.20
C ALA A 27 18.63 28.54 24.95
N ARG A 28 17.66 29.21 24.32
CA ARG A 28 17.44 30.66 24.39
C ARG A 28 15.99 30.96 24.73
N HIS A 29 15.77 31.97 25.57
CA HIS A 29 14.47 32.34 26.12
C HIS A 29 13.76 33.44 25.30
N GLY A 30 12.42 33.41 25.37
CA GLY A 30 11.50 34.53 25.15
C GLY A 30 11.12 34.82 23.69
N SER A 31 9.95 35.39 23.40
CA SER A 31 8.69 35.55 24.16
C SER A 31 7.68 36.29 23.28
N GLY A 32 6.38 35.94 23.32
CA GLY A 32 5.31 36.82 22.85
C GLY A 32 4.62 36.46 21.52
N GLN A 33 3.33 36.19 21.64
CA GLN A 33 2.25 36.38 20.66
C GLN A 33 1.14 37.18 21.39
N PRO A 34 0.02 37.62 20.76
CA PRO A 34 -0.38 37.57 19.34
C PRO A 34 -0.88 38.94 18.80
N THR A 35 -1.36 39.02 17.54
CA THR A 35 -2.70 39.61 17.19
C THR A 35 -3.07 39.51 15.69
N SER A 36 -4.31 39.07 15.44
CA SER A 36 -5.28 39.44 14.37
C SER A 36 -4.93 39.45 12.86
N SER A 37 -5.87 38.85 12.11
CA SER A 37 -6.15 38.91 10.66
C SER A 37 -6.42 40.29 10.08
N TRP A 38 -6.26 40.48 8.74
CA TRP A 38 -7.26 41.09 7.82
C TRP A 38 -6.99 40.73 6.34
N PHE A 39 -8.00 40.13 5.68
CA PHE A 39 -8.49 40.26 4.29
C PHE A 39 -7.62 40.17 3.00
N LEU A 40 -8.34 39.84 1.91
CA LEU A 40 -7.89 39.62 0.53
C LEU A 40 -7.37 40.89 -0.17
N GLY A 41 -6.42 40.72 -1.11
CA GLY A 41 -5.98 41.76 -2.05
C GLY A 41 -5.19 41.23 -3.25
N SER A 42 -5.90 41.05 -4.38
CA SER A 42 -5.46 41.06 -5.80
C SER A 42 -3.98 40.95 -6.20
N VAL A 43 -3.71 40.03 -7.13
CA VAL A 43 -2.47 39.88 -7.93
C VAL A 43 -2.26 41.07 -8.90
N PRO A 44 -1.03 41.61 -9.04
CA PRO A 44 -0.61 42.39 -10.21
C PRO A 44 0.10 41.50 -11.26
N GLN A 45 -0.31 41.64 -12.51
CA GLN A 45 0.28 40.97 -13.67
C GLN A 45 1.26 41.93 -14.38
N ALA A 46 2.54 41.57 -14.55
CA ALA A 46 3.48 42.39 -15.31
C ALA A 46 4.61 41.60 -16.01
N ALA A 47 4.66 41.80 -17.33
CA ALA A 47 5.83 41.82 -18.22
C ALA A 47 6.78 40.60 -18.33
N LEU A 48 6.85 40.09 -19.56
CA LEU A 48 7.92 39.25 -20.10
C LEU A 48 9.31 39.90 -19.98
N GLY A 49 10.31 39.09 -19.64
CA GLY A 49 11.72 39.46 -19.72
C GLY A 49 12.63 38.25 -19.61
N SER A 50 13.05 37.69 -20.75
CA SER A 50 14.02 36.59 -20.80
C SER A 50 15.46 37.12 -20.74
N PRO A 51 16.33 36.55 -19.90
CA PRO A 51 17.77 36.59 -20.12
C PRO A 51 18.38 35.20 -20.31
N ALA A 52 19.27 35.13 -21.30
CA ALA A 52 20.33 34.15 -21.61
C ALA A 52 20.44 32.82 -20.80
N LEU A 53 20.58 31.72 -21.56
CA LEU A 53 21.13 30.46 -21.04
C LEU A 53 22.60 30.63 -20.61
N ASP A 54 22.89 30.43 -19.32
CA ASP A 54 24.24 30.13 -18.82
C ASP A 54 24.50 28.62 -18.93
N THR A 55 25.41 28.23 -19.81
CA THR A 55 25.80 26.84 -20.09
C THR A 55 27.02 26.38 -19.28
N SER A 56 27.06 26.65 -17.96
CA SER A 56 28.23 26.29 -17.13
C SER A 56 27.94 25.68 -15.75
N ARG A 57 27.34 24.48 -15.68
CA ARG A 57 27.39 23.61 -14.47
C ARG A 57 27.18 22.11 -14.76
N ARG A 58 28.26 21.40 -15.11
CA ARG A 58 28.29 19.92 -15.05
C ARG A 58 28.48 19.46 -13.60
N GLY A 59 27.37 19.28 -12.87
CA GLY A 59 27.36 18.65 -11.56
C GLY A 59 27.09 17.15 -11.63
N PHE A 60 28.12 16.33 -11.87
CA PHE A 60 28.01 14.87 -11.76
C PHE A 60 27.77 14.48 -10.29
N CYS A 61 26.55 14.07 -9.95
CA CYS A 61 26.27 13.43 -8.66
C CYS A 61 26.47 11.92 -8.79
N SER A 62 27.67 11.43 -8.47
CA SER A 62 27.96 10.00 -8.50
C SER A 62 27.25 9.28 -7.35
N VAL A 63 26.31 8.38 -7.66
CA VAL A 63 25.78 7.43 -6.67
C VAL A 63 26.90 6.44 -6.33
N ARG A 64 27.47 6.55 -5.12
CA ARG A 64 28.48 5.59 -4.64
C ARG A 64 27.81 4.24 -4.34
N ARG A 65 28.13 3.22 -5.14
CA ARG A 65 27.98 1.82 -4.71
C ARG A 65 28.90 1.59 -3.51
N PHE A 66 28.35 1.15 -2.38
CA PHE A 66 29.16 0.64 -1.28
C PHE A 66 29.50 -0.83 -1.56
N ALA A 67 30.77 -1.11 -1.85
CA ALA A 67 31.31 -2.44 -1.71
C ALA A 67 31.49 -2.74 -0.21
N GLY A 68 30.90 -3.84 0.26
CA GLY A 68 31.16 -4.37 1.60
C GLY A 68 32.11 -5.57 1.49
N GLU A 69 33.29 -5.45 2.06
CA GLU A 69 34.23 -6.56 2.17
C GLU A 69 33.73 -7.58 3.21
N SER A 70 33.84 -8.87 2.90
CA SER A 70 33.83 -9.93 3.91
C SER A 70 34.87 -11.00 3.57
N SER A 71 35.80 -11.22 4.50
CA SER A 71 36.78 -12.29 4.43
C SER A 71 36.20 -13.60 4.96
N ALA A 72 36.50 -14.71 4.25
CA ALA A 72 36.64 -16.11 4.69
C ALA A 72 36.27 -16.50 6.14
N ALA A 73 35.68 -17.66 6.48
CA ALA A 73 35.11 -18.82 5.76
C ALA A 73 34.40 -19.73 6.83
N ALA A 74 33.75 -20.88 6.61
CA ALA A 74 33.43 -21.69 5.42
C ALA A 74 32.24 -22.66 5.74
N ALA A 75 31.91 -23.55 4.79
CA ALA A 75 31.27 -24.87 4.99
C ALA A 75 29.84 -24.95 5.58
N ALA A 76 28.83 -24.95 4.70
CA ALA A 76 27.69 -25.87 4.77
C ALA A 76 27.14 -26.15 3.36
N ALA A 77 26.95 -27.42 3.02
CA ALA A 77 26.41 -28.02 1.79
C ALA A 77 25.83 -27.10 0.69
N ALA A 78 26.43 -27.15 -0.51
CA ALA A 78 25.79 -26.70 -1.73
C ALA A 78 24.71 -27.72 -2.15
N VAL A 79 23.45 -27.29 -2.17
CA VAL A 79 22.44 -27.87 -3.05
C VAL A 79 22.53 -27.07 -4.34
N VAL A 80 22.86 -27.75 -5.44
CA VAL A 80 22.83 -27.15 -6.77
C VAL A 80 21.38 -27.26 -7.24
N ASP A 81 20.65 -26.15 -7.20
CA ASP A 81 19.41 -26.04 -7.98
C ASP A 81 19.82 -25.96 -9.46
N GLU A 82 19.53 -27.02 -10.22
CA GLU A 82 19.67 -27.00 -11.67
C GLU A 82 18.60 -26.05 -12.24
N GLU A 83 19.04 -24.90 -12.73
CA GLU A 83 18.26 -24.10 -13.68
C GLU A 83 17.82 -25.02 -14.83
N PRO A 84 16.53 -25.05 -15.22
CA PRO A 84 16.11 -25.85 -16.35
C PRO A 84 16.78 -25.30 -17.61
N GLU A 85 17.62 -26.12 -18.26
CA GLU A 85 18.27 -25.74 -19.52
C GLU A 85 17.23 -25.46 -20.61
N SER A 86 16.83 -24.20 -20.70
CA SER A 86 16.25 -23.64 -21.91
C SER A 86 17.37 -23.54 -22.94
N GLY A 87 17.30 -24.39 -23.97
CA GLY A 87 18.35 -24.61 -24.97
C GLY A 87 18.59 -23.44 -25.93
N PHE A 88 18.85 -22.24 -25.39
CA PHE A 88 19.26 -21.07 -26.14
C PHE A 88 20.75 -21.15 -26.48
N ALA A 89 21.07 -21.94 -27.51
CA ALA A 89 22.39 -21.95 -28.11
C ALA A 89 22.76 -20.53 -28.58
N ALA A 90 23.74 -19.92 -27.91
CA ALA A 90 24.19 -18.56 -28.19
C ALA A 90 24.97 -18.49 -29.52
N GLY A 91 24.26 -18.34 -30.64
CA GLY A 91 24.83 -17.76 -31.85
C GLY A 91 25.08 -16.26 -31.65
N ASP A 92 26.17 -15.73 -32.23
CA ASP A 92 26.61 -14.32 -32.10
C ASP A 92 25.45 -13.32 -32.19
N GLN A 93 25.05 -12.78 -31.03
CA GLN A 93 23.87 -11.92 -30.95
C GLN A 93 24.16 -10.53 -31.52
N GLN A 94 23.76 -10.33 -32.77
CA GLN A 94 23.41 -8.99 -33.23
C GLN A 94 22.28 -8.46 -32.33
N ALA A 95 22.58 -7.40 -31.59
CA ALA A 95 21.63 -6.68 -30.77
C ALA A 95 21.61 -5.22 -31.19
N VAL A 96 20.43 -4.63 -31.26
CA VAL A 96 20.25 -3.21 -31.59
C VAL A 96 19.98 -2.43 -30.30
N ASP A 97 20.73 -1.35 -30.10
CA ASP A 97 20.42 -0.31 -29.13
C ASP A 97 19.21 0.50 -29.63
N PHE A 98 18.03 0.21 -29.10
CA PHE A 98 16.80 0.93 -29.42
C PHE A 98 16.42 1.90 -28.27
N PRO A 99 15.77 3.04 -28.54
CA PRO A 99 15.24 3.90 -27.47
C PRO A 99 14.23 3.14 -26.59
N GLY A 100 14.68 2.70 -25.42
CA GLY A 100 13.91 1.83 -24.50
C GLY A 100 14.68 0.60 -24.01
N GLY A 101 15.75 0.18 -24.68
CA GLY A 101 16.60 -0.93 -24.24
C GLY A 101 17.37 -1.62 -25.38
N LYS A 102 18.23 -2.57 -25.01
CA LYS A 102 18.86 -3.48 -25.98
C LYS A 102 17.88 -4.57 -26.39
N VAL A 103 17.73 -4.76 -27.69
CA VAL A 103 16.90 -5.82 -28.28
C VAL A 103 17.79 -6.79 -29.03
N SER A 104 17.89 -8.02 -28.55
CA SER A 104 18.55 -9.12 -29.26
C SER A 104 17.60 -9.70 -30.33
N PHE A 105 18.16 -10.09 -31.48
CA PHE A 105 17.38 -10.79 -32.50
C PHE A 105 17.21 -12.28 -32.21
N VAL A 106 16.09 -12.84 -32.66
CA VAL A 106 15.83 -14.29 -32.73
C VAL A 106 15.52 -14.65 -34.18
N ALA A 107 16.05 -15.78 -34.66
CA ALA A 107 15.87 -16.23 -36.04
C ALA A 107 14.51 -16.94 -36.28
N GLU A 108 13.88 -17.44 -35.22
CA GLU A 108 12.62 -18.17 -35.27
C GLU A 108 11.48 -17.36 -34.62
N MET A 109 10.30 -17.39 -35.23
CA MET A 109 9.11 -16.72 -34.72
C MET A 109 8.51 -17.52 -33.55
N ASN A 110 8.92 -17.18 -32.34
CA ASN A 110 8.42 -17.78 -31.10
C ASN A 110 7.55 -16.77 -30.34
N PHE A 111 6.26 -17.10 -30.18
CA PHE A 111 5.37 -16.34 -29.29
C PHE A 111 5.69 -16.71 -27.85
N LEU A 112 5.88 -15.71 -26.99
CA LEU A 112 6.01 -15.96 -25.55
C LEU A 112 4.66 -16.51 -25.03
N PRO A 113 4.65 -17.69 -24.39
CA PRO A 113 3.42 -18.24 -23.83
C PRO A 113 2.88 -17.35 -22.71
N GLU A 114 1.57 -17.42 -22.48
CA GLU A 114 0.85 -16.60 -21.50
C GLU A 114 1.25 -16.96 -20.05
N SER A 115 2.37 -16.41 -19.60
CA SER A 115 3.01 -16.62 -18.28
C SER A 115 3.43 -18.06 -17.97
N THR A 116 4.26 -18.22 -16.93
CA THR A 116 4.59 -19.53 -16.37
C THR A 116 3.32 -20.20 -15.83
N ARG A 117 3.21 -21.52 -16.01
CA ARG A 117 2.10 -22.32 -15.43
C ARG A 117 2.08 -22.28 -13.90
N GLU A 118 3.22 -21.97 -13.29
CA GLU A 118 3.38 -21.83 -11.85
C GLU A 118 2.82 -20.48 -11.39
N ARG A 119 1.95 -20.53 -10.38
CA ARG A 119 1.38 -19.36 -9.72
C ARG A 119 2.38 -18.77 -8.73
N ILE A 120 2.29 -17.47 -8.48
CA ILE A 120 3.06 -16.82 -7.42
C ILE A 120 2.69 -17.46 -6.07
N ASN A 121 3.69 -17.96 -5.35
CA ASN A 121 3.50 -18.57 -4.03
C ASN A 121 2.96 -17.55 -3.02
N CYS A 122 1.90 -17.89 -2.28
CA CYS A 122 1.41 -17.05 -1.20
C CYS A 122 2.41 -17.00 -0.04
N TYR A 123 2.72 -15.81 0.43
CA TYR A 123 3.50 -15.64 1.66
C TYR A 123 2.64 -16.00 2.88
N ARG A 124 3.14 -16.90 3.74
CA ARG A 124 2.43 -17.38 4.93
C ARG A 124 3.39 -17.52 6.12
N VAL A 125 2.95 -17.13 7.31
CA VAL A 125 3.73 -17.20 8.57
C VAL A 125 3.20 -18.26 9.51
N LEU A 126 1.87 -18.33 9.65
CA LEU A 126 1.18 -19.23 10.57
C LEU A 126 0.39 -20.29 9.81
N ASP A 127 0.37 -21.52 10.31
CA ASP A 127 -0.55 -22.59 9.89
C ASP A 127 -1.98 -22.32 10.41
N ASP A 128 -2.93 -23.21 10.09
CA ASP A 128 -4.35 -23.05 10.44
C ASP A 128 -4.62 -23.19 11.96
N ASP A 129 -3.70 -23.83 12.69
CA ASP A 129 -3.69 -23.93 14.14
C ASP A 129 -3.00 -22.72 14.81
N GLY A 130 -2.51 -21.75 14.02
CA GLY A 130 -1.80 -20.57 14.51
C GLY A 130 -0.34 -20.82 14.93
N ARG A 131 0.28 -21.93 14.52
CA ARG A 131 1.70 -22.22 14.77
C ARG A 131 2.58 -21.70 13.64
N THR A 132 3.81 -21.33 13.94
CA THR A 132 4.76 -20.78 12.97
C THR A 132 5.24 -21.85 11.99
N ILE A 133 5.14 -21.57 10.69
CA ILE A 133 5.63 -22.45 9.63
C ILE A 133 7.17 -22.43 9.60
N SER A 134 7.80 -23.61 9.57
CA SER A 134 9.25 -23.77 9.48
C SER A 134 9.85 -23.02 8.29
N GLY A 135 10.93 -22.26 8.51
CA GLY A 135 11.59 -21.46 7.48
C GLY A 135 10.94 -20.11 7.18
N SER A 136 9.77 -19.80 7.75
CA SER A 136 9.15 -18.47 7.60
C SER A 136 10.03 -17.37 8.22
N ARG A 137 10.20 -16.27 7.48
CA ARG A 137 11.02 -15.12 7.90
C ARG A 137 10.14 -13.97 8.36
N PHE A 138 9.81 -13.93 9.65
CA PHE A 138 8.98 -12.88 10.24
C PHE A 138 9.72 -12.06 11.31
N GLN A 139 9.05 -11.03 11.83
CA GLN A 139 9.47 -10.33 13.04
C GLN A 139 8.33 -10.50 14.04
N GLU A 140 8.63 -11.02 15.21
CA GLU A 140 7.64 -11.07 16.30
C GLU A 140 7.32 -9.64 16.76
N VAL A 141 6.05 -9.33 17.01
CA VAL A 141 5.65 -8.02 17.57
C VAL A 141 5.55 -8.12 19.10
N SER A 142 5.10 -7.10 19.82
CA SER A 142 4.88 -7.23 21.26
C SER A 142 3.53 -7.91 21.56
N ARG A 143 3.43 -8.66 22.67
CA ARG A 143 2.18 -9.31 23.10
C ARG A 143 1.03 -8.31 23.22
N GLU A 144 1.36 -7.10 23.68
CA GLU A 144 0.44 -5.97 23.84
C GLU A 144 -0.11 -5.52 22.49
N LEU A 145 0.74 -5.48 21.45
CA LEU A 145 0.33 -5.10 20.10
C LEU A 145 -0.50 -6.19 19.43
N ALA A 146 -0.15 -7.47 19.59
CA ALA A 146 -0.95 -8.60 19.10
C ALA A 146 -2.33 -8.68 19.77
N LEU A 147 -2.40 -8.46 21.10
CA LEU A 147 -3.68 -8.36 21.82
C LEU A 147 -4.51 -7.16 21.37
N LYS A 148 -3.88 -6.00 21.11
CA LYS A 148 -4.59 -4.86 20.52
C LYS A 148 -5.15 -5.23 19.14
N MET A 149 -4.34 -5.77 18.24
CA MET A 149 -4.80 -6.20 16.91
C MET A 149 -6.01 -7.14 17.01
N TYR A 150 -5.93 -8.16 17.86
CA TYR A 150 -7.04 -9.09 18.09
C TYR A 150 -8.31 -8.40 18.62
N SER A 151 -8.18 -7.52 19.62
CA SER A 151 -9.29 -6.76 20.18
C SER A 151 -9.98 -5.86 19.14
N GLU A 152 -9.21 -5.23 18.25
CA GLU A 152 -9.75 -4.34 17.21
C GLU A 152 -10.42 -5.15 16.08
N MET A 153 -9.91 -6.34 15.73
CA MET A 153 -10.60 -7.26 14.81
C MET A 153 -11.96 -7.73 15.36
N VAL A 154 -12.01 -8.11 16.64
CA VAL A 154 -13.27 -8.49 17.30
C VAL A 154 -14.22 -7.28 17.40
N THR A 155 -13.70 -6.09 17.69
CA THR A 155 -14.49 -4.85 17.74
C THR A 155 -15.11 -4.52 16.38
N LEU A 156 -14.34 -4.65 15.30
CA LEU A 156 -14.84 -4.47 13.93
C LEU A 156 -15.96 -5.46 13.59
N GLN A 157 -15.79 -6.74 13.90
CA GLN A 157 -16.81 -7.77 13.63
C GLN A 157 -18.12 -7.54 14.42
N ILE A 158 -18.01 -7.09 15.68
CA ILE A 158 -19.17 -6.72 16.50
C ILE A 158 -19.87 -5.49 15.93
N MET A 159 -19.09 -4.46 15.54
CA MET A 159 -19.61 -3.24 14.92
C MET A 159 -20.38 -3.55 13.63
N ASP A 160 -19.81 -4.39 12.77
CA ASP A 160 -20.43 -4.84 11.52
C ASP A 160 -21.73 -5.61 11.76
N THR A 161 -21.75 -6.51 12.74
CA THR A 161 -22.98 -7.23 13.14
C THR A 161 -24.09 -6.25 13.55
N ILE A 162 -23.76 -5.25 14.38
CA ILE A 162 -24.75 -4.28 14.90
C ILE A 162 -25.30 -3.39 13.76
N PHE A 163 -24.44 -2.84 12.90
CA PHE A 163 -24.89 -1.96 11.82
C PHE A 163 -25.57 -2.72 10.68
N TYR A 164 -25.17 -3.95 10.39
CA TYR A 164 -25.88 -4.80 9.45
C TYR A 164 -27.33 -5.03 9.91
N GLU A 165 -27.56 -5.39 11.17
CA GLU A 165 -28.91 -5.52 11.73
C GLU A 165 -29.68 -4.20 11.78
N ALA A 166 -29.01 -3.07 12.06
CA ALA A 166 -29.63 -1.75 11.96
C ALA A 166 -30.09 -1.44 10.52
N GLN A 167 -29.33 -1.86 9.50
CA GLN A 167 -29.68 -1.73 8.09
C GLN A 167 -30.85 -2.66 7.72
N ARG A 168 -30.87 -3.91 8.19
CA ARG A 168 -32.01 -4.85 8.01
C ARG A 168 -33.30 -4.32 8.63
N GLN A 169 -33.20 -3.57 9.73
CA GLN A 169 -34.33 -2.87 10.37
C GLN A 169 -34.69 -1.52 9.69
N GLY A 170 -34.01 -1.13 8.62
CA GLY A 170 -34.26 0.14 7.92
C GLY A 170 -33.84 1.40 8.70
N ARG A 171 -33.04 1.27 9.77
CA ARG A 171 -32.54 2.40 10.57
C ARG A 171 -31.45 3.20 9.86
N ILE A 172 -30.68 2.52 9.02
CA ILE A 172 -29.72 3.11 8.08
C ILE A 172 -30.00 2.53 6.69
N SER A 173 -29.74 3.30 5.63
CA SER A 173 -30.14 2.92 4.26
C SER A 173 -29.29 1.81 3.65
N PHE A 174 -27.99 1.78 3.98
CA PHE A 174 -27.01 0.88 3.38
C PHE A 174 -25.94 0.45 4.40
N TYR A 175 -25.35 -0.73 4.20
CA TYR A 175 -24.21 -1.21 4.98
C TYR A 175 -23.53 -2.37 4.23
N LEU A 176 -22.19 -2.46 4.31
CA LEU A 176 -21.41 -3.63 3.92
C LEU A 176 -20.52 -4.04 5.10
N THR A 177 -20.41 -5.33 5.33
CA THR A 177 -19.51 -5.88 6.36
C THR A 177 -18.09 -6.13 5.81
N SER A 178 -17.15 -6.31 6.71
CA SER A 178 -15.73 -6.62 6.46
C SER A 178 -15.36 -8.03 6.94
N ASN A 179 -16.36 -8.91 7.11
CA ASN A 179 -16.20 -10.29 7.59
C ASN A 179 -15.25 -11.07 6.65
N GLY A 180 -14.20 -11.68 7.22
CA GLY A 180 -13.15 -12.35 6.45
C GLY A 180 -12.02 -11.41 6.00
N GLU A 181 -12.11 -10.11 6.31
CA GLU A 181 -11.13 -9.09 5.90
C GLU A 181 -10.66 -8.24 7.11
N GLU A 182 -11.01 -8.62 8.34
CA GLU A 182 -10.67 -7.90 9.57
C GLU A 182 -9.15 -7.87 9.82
N ALA A 183 -8.45 -9.00 9.59
CA ALA A 183 -7.00 -9.07 9.71
C ALA A 183 -6.30 -8.20 8.68
N ILE A 184 -6.82 -8.15 7.45
CA ILE A 184 -6.31 -7.30 6.37
C ILE A 184 -6.38 -5.84 6.79
N ASN A 185 -7.53 -5.41 7.30
CA ASN A 185 -7.77 -4.07 7.82
C ASN A 185 -6.81 -3.68 8.95
N ILE A 186 -6.85 -4.42 10.05
CA ILE A 186 -6.19 -4.03 11.29
C ILE A 186 -4.66 -4.14 11.17
N ALA A 187 -4.18 -5.20 10.53
CA ALA A 187 -2.76 -5.52 10.55
C ALA A 187 -1.95 -4.74 9.49
N SER A 188 -2.58 -4.34 8.37
CA SER A 188 -1.99 -3.36 7.44
C SER A 188 -1.92 -1.97 8.07
N ALA A 189 -2.99 -1.51 8.72
CA ALA A 189 -3.03 -0.24 9.44
C ALA A 189 -1.98 -0.15 10.57
N ALA A 190 -1.70 -1.28 11.23
CA ALA A 190 -0.67 -1.40 12.26
C ALA A 190 0.77 -1.36 11.74
N ALA A 191 0.99 -1.60 10.46
CA ALA A 191 2.31 -1.51 9.82
C ALA A 191 2.66 -0.08 9.35
N LEU A 192 1.68 0.84 9.36
CA LEU A 192 1.81 2.22 8.87
C LEU A 192 2.08 3.21 10.02
N SER A 193 2.73 4.32 9.68
CA SER A 193 2.73 5.55 10.47
C SER A 193 1.35 6.21 10.43
N MET A 194 1.10 7.14 11.37
CA MET A 194 -0.02 8.08 11.28
C MET A 194 0.17 9.12 10.18
N ASP A 195 1.42 9.37 9.76
CA ASP A 195 1.74 10.30 8.67
C ASP A 195 1.46 9.71 7.27
N ASP A 196 1.30 8.38 7.16
CA ASP A 196 1.01 7.72 5.89
C ASP A 196 -0.43 7.97 5.45
N ILE A 197 -0.62 8.28 4.17
CA ILE A 197 -1.93 8.64 3.59
C ILE A 197 -2.67 7.37 3.16
N VAL A 198 -3.89 7.18 3.64
CA VAL A 198 -4.75 6.05 3.28
C VAL A 198 -5.80 6.47 2.26
N LEU A 199 -5.88 5.73 1.16
CA LEU A 199 -6.92 5.84 0.14
C LEU A 199 -7.72 4.53 0.07
N PRO A 200 -8.90 4.47 0.72
CA PRO A 200 -9.72 3.25 0.83
C PRO A 200 -10.58 2.99 -0.42
N GLN A 201 -11.18 1.80 -0.48
CA GLN A 201 -12.24 1.47 -1.43
C GLN A 201 -13.63 1.56 -0.76
N TYR A 202 -13.92 0.70 0.21
CA TYR A 202 -15.13 0.68 1.05
C TYR A 202 -15.12 -0.44 2.13
N ARG A 203 -14.24 -1.45 2.05
CA ARG A 203 -14.08 -2.50 3.10
C ARG A 203 -12.92 -2.23 4.06
N GLU A 204 -12.53 -0.96 4.21
CA GLU A 204 -11.42 -0.52 5.06
C GLU A 204 -11.80 0.14 6.41
N PRO A 205 -12.99 -0.06 7.02
CA PRO A 205 -13.34 0.63 8.27
C PRO A 205 -12.43 0.26 9.44
N GLY A 206 -11.84 -0.94 9.46
CA GLY A 206 -10.87 -1.32 10.48
C GLY A 206 -9.58 -0.49 10.43
N VAL A 207 -9.18 0.03 9.27
CA VAL A 207 -8.04 0.95 9.16
C VAL A 207 -8.33 2.26 9.90
N LEU A 208 -9.56 2.78 9.80
CA LEU A 208 -10.02 3.93 10.57
C LEU A 208 -10.11 3.62 12.07
N LEU A 209 -10.70 2.48 12.43
CA LEU A 209 -10.83 2.02 13.82
C LEU A 209 -9.46 1.97 14.50
N TRP A 210 -8.48 1.29 13.86
CA TRP A 210 -7.11 1.18 14.35
C TRP A 210 -6.43 2.54 14.59
N ARG A 211 -6.68 3.50 13.69
CA ARG A 211 -6.18 4.88 13.75
C ARG A 211 -6.92 5.76 14.76
N GLY A 212 -7.94 5.26 15.46
CA GLY A 212 -8.69 6.02 16.47
C GLY A 212 -9.85 6.83 15.91
N PHE A 213 -10.57 6.28 14.93
CA PHE A 213 -11.93 6.67 14.60
C PHE A 213 -12.89 5.92 15.52
N THR A 214 -13.73 6.65 16.23
CA THR A 214 -14.60 6.10 17.28
C THR A 214 -15.84 5.43 16.69
N LEU A 215 -16.39 4.44 17.41
CA LEU A 215 -17.68 3.83 17.08
C LEU A 215 -18.82 4.86 16.95
N GLN A 216 -18.72 5.98 17.68
CA GLN A 216 -19.66 7.10 17.56
C GLN A 216 -19.46 7.90 16.25
N GLU A 217 -18.23 8.13 15.80
CA GLU A 217 -17.96 8.74 14.48
C GLU A 217 -18.47 7.83 13.33
N PHE A 218 -18.27 6.51 13.42
CA PHE A 218 -18.87 5.54 12.48
C PHE A 218 -20.41 5.63 12.47
N ALA A 219 -21.04 5.60 13.66
CA ALA A 219 -22.49 5.75 13.78
C ALA A 219 -23.00 7.07 13.19
N ASN A 220 -22.29 8.18 13.44
CA ASN A 220 -22.70 9.49 12.94
C ASN A 220 -22.77 9.52 11.41
N GLN A 221 -21.77 8.96 10.73
CA GLN A 221 -21.73 8.84 9.28
C GLN A 221 -22.84 7.91 8.75
N CYS A 222 -23.01 6.72 9.32
CA CYS A 222 -24.03 5.76 8.88
C CYS A 222 -25.47 6.28 9.02
N PHE A 223 -25.74 7.09 10.04
CA PHE A 223 -27.04 7.73 10.25
C PHE A 223 -27.16 9.10 9.54
N GLY A 224 -26.11 9.60 8.89
CA GLY A 224 -26.09 10.92 8.24
C GLY A 224 -26.45 12.08 9.18
N ASN A 225 -26.14 11.95 10.47
CA ASN A 225 -26.69 12.83 11.50
C ASN A 225 -25.91 14.16 11.62
N LYS A 226 -26.38 15.08 12.47
CA LYS A 226 -25.78 16.42 12.65
C LYS A 226 -24.31 16.44 13.10
N LEU A 227 -23.78 15.32 13.57
CA LEU A 227 -22.39 15.14 14.03
C LEU A 227 -21.52 14.43 12.98
N ASP A 228 -22.07 14.06 11.81
CA ASP A 228 -21.29 13.58 10.68
C ASP A 228 -20.44 14.71 10.07
N TYR A 229 -19.12 14.49 9.98
CA TYR A 229 -18.21 15.40 9.29
C TYR A 229 -18.50 15.48 7.78
N GLY A 230 -19.05 14.42 7.18
CA GLY A 230 -19.57 14.38 5.81
C GLY A 230 -20.90 15.11 5.61
N LYS A 231 -21.53 15.59 6.70
CA LYS A 231 -22.80 16.35 6.72
C LYS A 231 -23.99 15.60 6.10
N GLY A 232 -24.02 14.27 6.18
CA GLY A 232 -25.09 13.41 5.67
C GLY A 232 -25.20 13.40 4.13
N ARG A 233 -24.13 13.78 3.42
CA ARG A 233 -24.13 13.96 1.96
C ARG A 233 -23.78 12.71 1.16
N GLN A 234 -23.13 11.76 1.80
CA GLN A 234 -22.68 10.52 1.19
C GLN A 234 -23.52 9.34 1.69
N MET A 235 -23.48 8.24 0.96
CA MET A 235 -24.05 6.96 1.41
C MET A 235 -23.41 6.54 2.74
N PRO A 236 -24.12 5.80 3.62
CA PRO A 236 -23.47 5.09 4.73
C PRO A 236 -22.25 4.30 4.25
N ILE A 237 -21.30 4.04 5.15
CA ILE A 237 -19.97 3.45 4.91
C ILE A 237 -18.99 4.28 4.08
N HIS A 238 -19.39 5.43 3.53
CA HIS A 238 -18.46 6.38 2.89
C HIS A 238 -17.70 7.22 3.92
N TYR A 239 -16.91 6.56 4.78
CA TYR A 239 -16.14 7.21 5.84
C TYR A 239 -14.97 8.03 5.28
N GLY A 240 -14.54 9.05 6.04
CA GLY A 240 -13.41 9.92 5.71
C GLY A 240 -12.92 10.67 6.95
N SER A 241 -11.61 10.93 7.06
CA SER A 241 -11.04 11.66 8.20
C SER A 241 -9.69 12.31 7.89
N ASN A 242 -9.71 13.63 7.69
CA ASN A 242 -8.49 14.45 7.57
C ASN A 242 -7.57 14.32 8.79
N ARG A 243 -8.15 14.17 10.00
CA ARG A 243 -7.43 13.98 11.27
C ARG A 243 -6.57 12.71 11.28
N LEU A 244 -6.99 11.69 10.53
CA LEU A 244 -6.39 10.36 10.50
C LEU A 244 -5.69 10.04 9.18
N ASN A 245 -5.41 11.06 8.35
CA ASN A 245 -4.85 10.92 7.00
C ASN A 245 -5.56 9.86 6.16
N TYR A 246 -6.89 9.81 6.25
CA TYR A 246 -7.74 8.82 5.58
C TYR A 246 -8.70 9.55 4.64
N PHE A 247 -8.50 9.37 3.33
CA PHE A 247 -9.32 9.98 2.29
C PHE A 247 -10.76 9.48 2.36
N THR A 248 -11.71 10.35 2.06
CA THR A 248 -13.12 9.99 2.04
C THR A 248 -13.42 9.00 0.92
N VAL A 249 -14.01 7.86 1.26
CA VAL A 249 -14.51 6.84 0.33
C VAL A 249 -15.47 7.45 -0.71
N SER A 250 -15.43 6.92 -1.94
CA SER A 250 -16.38 7.21 -3.02
C SER A 250 -16.79 5.91 -3.73
N SER A 251 -18.04 5.80 -4.20
CA SER A 251 -18.52 4.59 -4.89
C SER A 251 -17.77 4.20 -6.18
N PRO A 252 -17.29 5.15 -7.03
CA PRO A 252 -16.58 4.79 -8.26
C PRO A 252 -15.31 3.98 -7.99
N ILE A 253 -15.30 2.74 -8.48
CA ILE A 253 -14.22 1.77 -8.27
C ILE A 253 -12.92 2.27 -8.92
N ALA A 254 -11.78 1.91 -8.31
CA ALA A 254 -10.42 2.21 -8.75
C ALA A 254 -10.02 3.70 -8.87
N THR A 255 -10.95 4.64 -8.85
CA THR A 255 -10.66 6.08 -8.96
C THR A 255 -9.71 6.61 -7.87
N GLN A 256 -9.65 5.96 -6.70
CA GLN A 256 -8.71 6.29 -5.63
C GLN A 256 -7.25 5.89 -5.96
N LEU A 257 -7.02 4.98 -6.91
CA LEU A 257 -5.69 4.46 -7.24
C LEU A 257 -4.76 5.54 -7.83
N PRO A 258 -5.11 6.26 -8.92
CA PRO A 258 -4.25 7.33 -9.44
C PRO A 258 -4.13 8.51 -8.47
N HIS A 259 -5.17 8.79 -7.66
CA HIS A 259 -5.10 9.78 -6.59
C HIS A 259 -4.06 9.39 -5.52
N ALA A 260 -3.91 8.10 -5.21
CA ALA A 260 -2.90 7.63 -4.26
C ALA A 260 -1.48 7.82 -4.78
N VAL A 261 -1.28 7.63 -6.09
CA VAL A 261 0.01 7.92 -6.75
C VAL A 261 0.33 9.41 -6.68
N GLY A 262 -0.65 10.27 -6.95
CA GLY A 262 -0.48 11.73 -6.81
C GLY A 262 -0.15 12.15 -5.37
N ALA A 263 -0.84 11.59 -4.38
CA ALA A 263 -0.57 11.82 -2.97
C ALA A 263 0.85 11.35 -2.58
N ALA A 264 1.23 10.12 -2.92
CA ALA A 264 2.58 9.59 -2.70
C ALA A 264 3.66 10.46 -3.38
N TYR A 265 3.42 10.89 -4.62
CA TYR A 265 4.36 11.75 -5.34
C TYR A 265 4.53 13.11 -4.66
N SER A 266 3.47 13.68 -4.08
CA SER A 266 3.59 14.89 -3.23
C SER A 266 4.47 14.65 -1.99
N LEU A 267 4.37 13.49 -1.33
CA LEU A 267 5.22 13.14 -0.19
C LEU A 267 6.70 13.03 -0.61
N LYS A 268 6.97 12.47 -1.79
CA LYS A 268 8.31 12.43 -2.41
C LYS A 268 8.86 13.82 -2.70
N MET A 269 8.05 14.72 -3.29
CA MET A 269 8.44 16.11 -3.56
C MET A 269 8.74 16.89 -2.27
N ASP A 270 7.92 16.70 -1.23
CA ASP A 270 8.10 17.29 0.10
C ASP A 270 9.24 16.65 0.91
N LYS A 271 9.82 15.54 0.42
CA LYS A 271 10.85 14.72 1.12
C LYS A 271 10.39 14.22 2.50
N LYS A 272 9.12 13.88 2.63
CA LYS A 272 8.54 13.29 3.84
C LYS A 272 8.91 11.80 3.94
N ASP A 273 9.19 11.33 5.15
CA ASP A 273 9.44 9.91 5.45
C ASP A 273 8.10 9.18 5.68
N ALA A 274 7.24 9.21 4.66
CA ALA A 274 5.88 8.67 4.66
C ALA A 274 5.49 8.18 3.25
N CYS A 275 4.54 7.25 3.17
CA CYS A 275 3.99 6.72 1.92
C CYS A 275 2.48 7.01 1.77
N ALA A 276 1.93 6.75 0.59
CA ALA A 276 0.49 6.49 0.46
C ALA A 276 0.23 4.98 0.39
N ILE A 277 -0.89 4.53 0.93
CA ILE A 277 -1.42 3.18 0.71
C ILE A 277 -2.80 3.30 0.07
N THR A 278 -3.09 2.40 -0.87
CA THR A 278 -4.38 2.35 -1.53
C THR A 278 -4.92 0.93 -1.58
N TYR A 279 -6.18 0.77 -1.22
CA TYR A 279 -6.85 -0.54 -1.12
C TYR A 279 -7.84 -0.71 -2.26
N PHE A 280 -7.96 -1.94 -2.77
CA PHE A 280 -8.91 -2.29 -3.84
C PHE A 280 -9.16 -3.80 -3.87
N GLY A 281 -10.36 -4.22 -4.24
CA GLY A 281 -10.68 -5.62 -4.49
C GLY A 281 -10.13 -6.12 -5.83
N ASP A 282 -10.10 -7.45 -6.03
CA ASP A 282 -9.72 -8.08 -7.30
C ASP A 282 -10.53 -7.54 -8.49
N GLY A 283 -11.85 -7.33 -8.34
CA GLY A 283 -12.67 -6.69 -9.38
C GLY A 283 -12.19 -5.30 -9.81
N GLY A 284 -11.57 -4.52 -8.91
CA GLY A 284 -11.02 -3.20 -9.21
C GLY A 284 -9.74 -3.24 -10.05
N THR A 285 -9.13 -4.41 -10.25
CA THR A 285 -7.94 -4.57 -11.13
C THR A 285 -8.27 -4.46 -12.61
N SER A 286 -9.54 -4.65 -13.00
CA SER A 286 -9.98 -4.57 -14.39
C SER A 286 -10.44 -3.17 -14.83
N GLU A 287 -10.42 -2.18 -13.92
CA GLU A 287 -10.71 -0.78 -14.24
C GLU A 287 -9.49 -0.08 -14.87
N GLY A 288 -9.74 0.86 -15.80
CA GLY A 288 -8.66 1.58 -16.49
C GLY A 288 -7.74 2.37 -15.55
N ASP A 289 -8.28 2.87 -14.44
CA ASP A 289 -7.54 3.62 -13.42
C ASP A 289 -6.50 2.76 -12.68
N PHE A 290 -6.67 1.44 -12.59
CA PHE A 290 -5.65 0.53 -12.05
C PHE A 290 -4.40 0.51 -12.94
N HIS A 291 -4.58 0.38 -14.25
CA HIS A 291 -3.47 0.41 -15.21
C HIS A 291 -2.76 1.78 -15.19
N ALA A 292 -3.52 2.87 -15.19
CA ALA A 292 -2.98 4.22 -15.11
C ALA A 292 -2.15 4.42 -13.83
N ALA A 293 -2.68 3.99 -12.68
CA ALA A 293 -2.00 4.13 -11.39
C ALA A 293 -0.69 3.34 -11.32
N LEU A 294 -0.67 2.07 -11.74
CA LEU A 294 0.56 1.27 -11.74
C LEU A 294 1.65 1.88 -12.62
N ASN A 295 1.30 2.34 -13.83
CA ASN A 295 2.26 2.94 -14.76
C ASN A 295 2.82 4.26 -14.20
N PHE A 296 1.97 5.16 -13.70
CA PHE A 296 2.42 6.42 -13.10
C PHE A 296 3.25 6.19 -11.83
N ALA A 297 2.91 5.19 -11.01
CA ALA A 297 3.68 4.87 -9.81
C ALA A 297 5.11 4.43 -10.15
N ALA A 298 5.26 3.57 -11.16
CA ALA A 298 6.57 3.09 -11.61
C ALA A 298 7.39 4.21 -12.27
N VAL A 299 6.83 4.93 -13.24
CA VAL A 299 7.54 5.99 -13.99
C VAL A 299 7.94 7.18 -13.10
N MET A 300 7.12 7.53 -12.12
CA MET A 300 7.41 8.63 -11.18
C MET A 300 8.19 8.16 -9.93
N GLU A 301 8.44 6.85 -9.80
CA GLU A 301 8.96 6.15 -8.62
C GLU A 301 8.28 6.65 -7.33
N ALA A 302 6.95 6.63 -7.31
CA ALA A 302 6.14 7.17 -6.21
C ALA A 302 6.13 6.20 -5.01
N PRO A 303 6.27 6.68 -3.75
CA PRO A 303 6.20 5.85 -2.56
C PRO A 303 4.74 5.45 -2.24
N VAL A 304 4.18 4.56 -3.04
CA VAL A 304 2.80 4.06 -2.93
C VAL A 304 2.75 2.54 -2.73
N ILE A 305 1.88 2.09 -1.83
CA ILE A 305 1.59 0.67 -1.60
C ILE A 305 0.23 0.35 -2.23
N PHE A 306 0.23 -0.53 -3.23
CA PHE A 306 -0.99 -1.06 -3.83
C PHE A 306 -1.43 -2.33 -3.09
N PHE A 307 -2.54 -2.24 -2.36
CA PHE A 307 -3.05 -3.30 -1.51
C PHE A 307 -4.27 -3.96 -2.14
N CYS A 308 -4.03 -5.02 -2.92
CA CYS A 308 -5.08 -5.81 -3.55
C CYS A 308 -5.69 -6.82 -2.55
N ARG A 309 -7.01 -6.79 -2.39
CA ARG A 309 -7.80 -7.74 -1.61
C ARG A 309 -8.49 -8.70 -2.57
N ASN A 310 -7.86 -9.84 -2.86
CA ASN A 310 -8.47 -10.88 -3.68
C ASN A 310 -9.25 -11.85 -2.79
N ASN A 311 -10.57 -11.68 -2.71
CA ASN A 311 -11.46 -12.60 -1.98
C ASN A 311 -12.19 -13.59 -2.92
N GLY A 312 -11.81 -13.60 -4.21
CA GLY A 312 -12.34 -14.49 -5.23
C GLY A 312 -13.55 -13.95 -5.99
N TRP A 313 -14.14 -12.82 -5.59
CA TRP A 313 -15.45 -12.37 -6.08
C TRP A 313 -15.63 -10.85 -6.20
N ALA A 314 -16.02 -10.40 -7.40
CA ALA A 314 -16.57 -9.08 -7.64
C ALA A 314 -18.12 -9.12 -7.66
N ILE A 315 -18.73 -8.95 -6.48
CA ILE A 315 -20.20 -9.04 -6.22
C ILE A 315 -20.76 -10.44 -6.50
N SER A 316 -20.90 -10.82 -7.76
CA SER A 316 -21.37 -12.13 -8.24
C SER A 316 -20.44 -12.73 -9.30
N THR A 317 -19.46 -11.98 -9.79
CA THR A 317 -18.51 -12.41 -10.81
C THR A 317 -17.30 -13.09 -10.14
N PRO A 318 -17.02 -14.37 -10.42
CA PRO A 318 -15.85 -15.05 -9.87
C PRO A 318 -14.56 -14.60 -10.59
N THR A 319 -13.41 -14.72 -9.92
CA THR A 319 -12.09 -14.37 -10.51
C THR A 319 -11.79 -15.04 -11.86
N THR A 320 -12.33 -16.22 -12.14
CA THR A 320 -12.21 -16.91 -13.45
C THR A 320 -12.87 -16.18 -14.62
N GLU A 321 -13.81 -15.28 -14.33
CA GLU A 321 -14.43 -14.35 -15.29
C GLU A 321 -13.81 -12.95 -15.23
N GLN A 322 -13.08 -12.63 -14.15
CA GLN A 322 -12.45 -11.33 -13.93
C GLN A 322 -11.10 -11.18 -14.68
N PHE A 323 -10.25 -12.21 -14.65
CA PHE A 323 -8.93 -12.23 -15.30
C PHE A 323 -8.48 -13.66 -15.66
N ARG A 324 -7.46 -13.76 -16.52
CA ARG A 324 -6.87 -15.06 -16.95
C ARG A 324 -5.44 -15.30 -16.48
N SER A 325 -4.79 -14.31 -15.87
CA SER A 325 -3.42 -14.40 -15.39
C SER A 325 -3.27 -15.39 -14.22
N SER A 326 -2.19 -16.19 -14.24
CA SER A 326 -1.81 -17.11 -13.15
C SER A 326 -1.26 -16.39 -11.90
N ASN A 327 -0.86 -15.13 -12.05
CA ASN A 327 -0.13 -14.34 -11.05
C ASN A 327 -0.99 -13.70 -9.95
N SER A 328 -2.32 -13.72 -10.09
CA SER A 328 -3.26 -13.27 -9.07
C SER A 328 -3.75 -14.47 -8.27
N VAL A 329 -3.39 -14.55 -6.98
CA VAL A 329 -3.65 -15.75 -6.16
C VAL A 329 -5.16 -15.92 -5.90
N SER A 330 -5.79 -16.82 -6.65
CA SER A 330 -7.12 -17.36 -6.34
C SER A 330 -6.98 -18.79 -5.82
N SER A 331 -7.00 -18.95 -4.50
CA SER A 331 -7.04 -20.26 -3.82
C SER A 331 -8.39 -20.46 -3.12
N TYR A 332 -9.20 -21.36 -3.66
CA TYR A 332 -10.57 -21.67 -3.21
C TYR A 332 -10.68 -22.35 -1.82
N THR A 333 -9.58 -22.37 -1.04
CA THR A 333 -9.42 -23.21 0.16
C THR A 333 -9.07 -22.44 1.43
N ASP A 334 -8.60 -21.19 1.35
CA ASP A 334 -8.23 -20.38 2.53
C ASP A 334 -8.68 -18.92 2.36
N PRO A 335 -9.61 -18.39 3.19
CA PRO A 335 -10.09 -17.01 3.08
C PRO A 335 -9.11 -15.94 3.59
N TRP A 336 -7.89 -16.32 4.00
CA TRP A 336 -6.92 -15.45 4.70
C TRP A 336 -5.58 -15.33 3.97
N GLN A 337 -5.57 -14.91 2.70
CA GLN A 337 -4.34 -14.73 1.94
C GLN A 337 -4.08 -13.26 1.57
N LEU A 338 -2.90 -12.77 1.93
CA LEU A 338 -2.47 -11.38 1.79
C LEU A 338 -1.43 -11.28 0.68
N GLN A 339 -1.72 -10.53 -0.39
CA GLN A 339 -0.73 -10.27 -1.44
C GLN A 339 -0.30 -8.78 -1.39
N VAL A 340 0.76 -8.50 -0.63
CA VAL A 340 1.49 -7.22 -0.76
C VAL A 340 2.38 -7.34 -1.99
N ASN A 341 1.84 -6.96 -3.15
CA ASN A 341 2.64 -6.87 -4.36
C ASN A 341 3.60 -5.68 -4.23
N ASN A 342 4.89 -5.97 -4.02
CA ASN A 342 5.96 -5.08 -4.44
C ASN A 342 5.93 -5.00 -5.98
N ALA A 343 5.00 -4.23 -6.52
CA ALA A 343 4.98 -3.85 -7.92
C ALA A 343 6.23 -3.00 -8.19
N MET A 344 7.28 -3.67 -8.69
CA MET A 344 8.52 -3.08 -9.20
C MET A 344 9.21 -2.09 -8.24
N SER A 345 10.01 -2.64 -7.33
CA SER A 345 11.16 -1.91 -6.78
C SER A 345 12.22 -1.74 -7.88
N CYS A 346 12.10 -0.67 -8.68
CA CYS A 346 13.22 -0.12 -9.46
C CYS A 346 14.14 0.69 -8.53
#